data_AF-A0A938M5U1-F1
#
_entry.id   AF-A0A938M5U1-F1
#
_cell.length_a   1.000
_cell.length_b   1.000
_cell.length_c   1.000
_cell.angle_alpha   90.00
_cell.angle_beta   90.00
_cell.angle_gamma   90.00
#
_symmetry.space_group_name_H-M   'P 1'
#
loop_
_entity.id
_entity.type
_entity.pdbx_description
1 polymer ?
#
loop_
_entity_poly.entity_id
_entity_poly.type
_entity_poly.pdbx_seq_one_letter_code
_entity_poly.pdbx_strand_id
1 'polypeptide(L)'
;THGIGCTSWHANSIFRYNIVTGFSWPILSPGGINPTNIVDYNCLWAGRESSALRVCLEEPRKVGTGTHTIFADPRLAAPIAGDYRLLPDSPCAKMGPKGEVCGAFEVVGPDFKDVQPPEVRLAASAPAKQAGGSGELYFERDPWIGGGTNLVQKLPPEGQGHEWVTPQASVTLEIEAQDYVTRPTQMKVRLGRANWGEVEPFQPRKSIELRPDEPMAAVSVAVSDAAGNWSAPVALRLRLATKGPQLKRKPVLYANANGVVISFETDAPCLAKVEFGKDKAYGSVFEQPKNVQRSWISADGGDWVEIRSKPRVTNYLVLLPPRVESGQTYHYRLILEDEVGNRTVTDDATFALAGAPRACYVSPKGEDGDARGLRETPWRTIQFAVDRALPGDRVVLLPGLYPGETTLTHGGIERAPITVEAEQQGTAILDGRHESKACLRLQNAPHVVVKGLEVRWYQSSGIYIADSPNVSVQSCKIWNDFWMGWPIGSGVFAHRSPGLVADHNVIFQMEQGITLLQSPRSRVTHNTILMNMYGAVKFIYSAEGSVSLNNSFCYSGNDQYLVLCQDEKEFKTFRSDYNNLGTKLRSPDPGDEIVPDSPFFQHHGSKAVISLNNERYNSLKA
;
A
#
# COMPACT_ATOMS: atom_id res chain seq x y z
N THR A 1 2.38 4.38 20.41
CA THR A 1 3.64 3.73 19.97
C THR A 1 4.56 3.45 21.14
N HIS A 2 4.80 4.41 22.04
CA HIS A 2 5.66 4.22 23.22
C HIS A 2 4.85 4.21 24.52
N GLY A 3 5.27 3.41 25.51
CA GLY A 3 4.68 3.42 26.86
C GLY A 3 5.11 4.68 27.62
N ILE A 4 6.42 4.93 27.69
CA ILE A 4 7.00 6.17 28.20
C ILE A 4 7.98 6.77 27.19
N GLY A 5 7.79 8.06 26.89
CA GLY A 5 8.67 8.84 26.05
C GLY A 5 9.72 9.59 26.88
N CYS A 6 10.87 8.97 27.12
CA CYS A 6 12.05 9.65 27.67
C CYS A 6 13.12 9.77 26.57
N THR A 7 13.29 10.97 26.00
CA THR A 7 14.29 11.19 24.94
C THR A 7 15.70 11.41 25.51
N SER A 8 15.82 11.76 26.79
CA SER A 8 17.09 11.89 27.52
C SER A 8 16.91 11.60 29.00
N TRP A 9 17.73 10.69 29.55
CA TRP A 9 17.70 10.30 30.96
C TRP A 9 18.59 11.20 31.80
N HIS A 10 17.99 12.12 32.55
CA HIS A 10 18.70 12.92 33.55
C HIS A 10 19.09 12.07 34.76
N ALA A 11 20.21 12.42 35.40
CA ALA A 11 20.67 11.76 36.62
C ALA A 11 19.59 11.76 37.71
N ASN A 12 19.52 10.68 38.50
CA ASN A 12 18.54 10.48 39.58
C ASN A 12 17.06 10.43 39.17
N SER A 13 16.74 10.25 37.88
CA SER A 13 15.36 9.95 37.44
C SER A 13 14.84 8.65 38.06
N ILE A 14 13.59 8.64 38.52
CA ILE A 14 12.94 7.50 39.17
C ILE A 14 11.70 7.08 38.36
N PHE A 15 11.68 5.82 37.95
CA PHE A 15 10.59 5.13 37.29
C PHE A 15 10.37 3.76 37.93
N ARG A 16 9.48 3.70 38.93
CA ARG A 16 9.20 2.47 39.70
C ARG A 16 7.73 2.33 40.08
N TYR A 17 7.28 1.10 40.28
CA TYR A 17 5.92 0.73 40.65
C TYR A 17 4.86 1.14 39.63
N ASN A 18 5.18 1.00 38.34
CA ASN A 18 4.26 1.32 37.26
C ASN A 18 3.78 0.04 36.55
N ILE A 19 2.50 0.04 36.17
CA ILE A 19 1.97 -0.87 35.17
C ILE A 19 1.94 -0.12 33.85
N VAL A 20 2.68 -0.60 32.85
CA VAL A 20 2.68 -0.04 31.51
C VAL A 20 2.07 -1.08 30.59
N THR A 21 1.01 -0.71 29.87
CA THR A 21 0.34 -1.62 28.93
C THR A 21 0.10 -0.98 27.57
N GLY A 22 -0.19 -1.79 26.54
CA GLY A 22 -0.68 -1.29 25.24
C GLY A 22 0.35 -0.54 24.40
N PHE A 23 1.65 -0.83 24.57
CA PHE A 23 2.74 -0.17 23.87
C PHE A 23 3.29 -0.99 22.68
N SER A 24 3.92 -0.31 21.71
CA SER A 24 4.80 -0.93 20.72
C SER A 24 6.26 -0.96 21.20
N TRP A 25 6.62 0.03 22.02
CA TRP A 25 7.91 0.16 22.71
C TRP A 25 7.67 0.59 24.16
N PRO A 26 8.10 -0.17 25.18
CA PRO A 26 7.76 0.16 26.57
C PRO A 26 8.40 1.48 27.03
N ILE A 27 9.70 1.65 26.78
CA ILE A 27 10.50 2.80 27.19
C ILE A 27 11.24 3.31 25.97
N LEU A 28 11.06 4.58 25.61
CA LEU A 28 11.88 5.24 24.58
C LEU A 28 13.32 5.42 25.10
N SER A 29 14.31 5.06 24.28
CA SER A 29 15.75 5.21 24.58
C SER A 29 16.23 4.53 25.88
N PRO A 30 15.99 3.21 26.08
CA PRO A 30 16.38 2.52 27.31
C PRO A 30 17.91 2.43 27.48
N GLY A 31 18.69 2.48 26.39
CA GLY A 31 20.16 2.53 26.44
C GLY A 31 20.73 3.85 26.99
N GLY A 32 19.88 4.88 27.20
CA GLY A 32 20.28 6.12 27.85
C GLY A 32 20.24 6.08 29.38
N ILE A 33 19.68 5.01 29.97
CA ILE A 33 19.58 4.84 31.42
C ILE A 33 20.98 4.72 32.02
N ASN A 34 21.26 5.49 33.06
CA ASN A 34 22.55 5.50 33.74
C ASN A 34 22.45 4.95 35.17
N PRO A 35 23.57 4.61 35.83
CA PRO A 35 23.56 3.97 37.16
C PRO A 35 22.93 4.78 38.30
N THR A 36 22.71 6.09 38.12
CA THR A 36 22.02 6.91 39.13
C THR A 36 20.49 6.85 38.99
N ASN A 37 19.97 6.28 37.91
CA ASN A 37 18.54 6.14 37.69
C ASN A 37 17.98 4.91 38.40
N ILE A 38 16.73 5.03 38.86
CA ILE A 38 15.99 3.92 39.45
C ILE A 38 14.85 3.58 38.49
N VAL A 39 15.07 2.59 37.63
CA VAL A 39 14.10 2.07 36.67
C VAL A 39 13.80 0.63 37.06
N ASP A 40 12.98 0.40 38.08
CA ASP A 40 12.81 -0.92 38.70
C ASP A 40 11.42 -1.15 39.27
N TYR A 41 11.04 -2.40 39.55
CA TYR A 41 9.70 -2.76 40.03
C TYR A 41 8.60 -2.21 39.12
N ASN A 42 8.68 -2.43 37.81
CA ASN A 42 7.59 -2.13 36.89
C ASN A 42 7.01 -3.42 36.30
N CYS A 43 5.72 -3.40 35.96
CA CYS A 43 5.08 -4.45 35.18
C CYS A 43 4.85 -3.94 33.77
N LEU A 44 5.45 -4.60 32.79
CA LEU A 44 5.32 -4.27 31.38
C LEU A 44 4.46 -5.35 30.69
N TRP A 45 3.39 -4.97 29.99
CA TRP A 45 2.54 -5.93 29.30
C TRP A 45 2.03 -5.45 27.94
N ALA A 46 2.28 -6.23 26.89
CA ALA A 46 1.79 -5.95 25.54
C ALA A 46 1.18 -7.20 24.87
N GLY A 47 0.74 -8.17 25.67
CA GLY A 47 0.16 -9.44 25.20
C GLY A 47 1.17 -10.46 24.63
N ARG A 48 2.36 -10.02 24.21
CA ARG A 48 3.44 -10.90 23.75
C ARG A 48 4.82 -10.32 24.04
N GLU A 49 5.81 -11.19 24.16
CA GLU A 49 7.21 -10.78 24.27
C GLU A 49 7.69 -10.16 22.94
N SER A 50 8.59 -9.16 23.00
CA SER A 50 9.15 -8.50 21.81
C SER A 50 10.63 -8.17 22.01
N SER A 51 11.36 -7.95 20.91
CA SER A 51 12.75 -7.49 20.98
C SER A 51 12.87 -6.15 21.73
N ALA A 52 11.94 -5.22 21.50
CA ALA A 52 11.87 -3.95 22.21
C ALA A 52 11.68 -4.14 23.73
N LEU A 53 10.80 -5.08 24.12
CA LEU A 53 10.58 -5.41 25.53
C LEU A 53 11.84 -6.02 26.16
N ARG A 54 12.50 -6.97 25.47
CA ARG A 54 13.75 -7.57 25.93
C ARG A 54 14.82 -6.50 26.17
N VAL A 55 15.00 -5.58 25.22
CA VAL A 55 15.91 -4.44 25.38
C VAL A 55 15.53 -3.59 26.59
N CYS A 56 14.24 -3.29 26.80
CA CYS A 56 13.79 -2.51 27.96
C CYS A 56 13.93 -3.24 29.30
N LEU A 57 14.05 -4.57 29.31
CA LEU A 57 14.37 -5.36 30.51
C LEU A 57 15.88 -5.47 30.71
N GLU A 58 16.65 -5.61 29.63
CA GLU A 58 18.10 -5.85 29.66
C GLU A 58 18.92 -4.57 29.89
N GLU A 59 18.62 -3.47 29.20
CA GLU A 59 19.39 -2.21 29.32
C GLU A 59 19.44 -1.63 30.74
N PRO A 60 18.32 -1.53 31.50
CA PRO A 60 18.38 -1.08 32.89
C PRO A 60 19.26 -1.99 33.76
N ARG A 61 19.22 -3.31 33.52
CA ARG A 61 19.97 -4.31 34.30
C ARG A 61 21.48 -4.19 34.11
N LYS A 62 21.92 -3.77 32.92
CA LYS A 62 23.35 -3.51 32.64
C LYS A 62 23.96 -2.44 33.54
N VAL A 63 23.14 -1.50 34.02
CA VAL A 63 23.57 -0.39 34.88
C VAL A 63 23.11 -0.54 36.34
N GLY A 64 22.63 -1.74 36.73
CA GLY A 64 22.33 -2.09 38.12
C GLY A 64 20.90 -1.75 38.60
N THR A 65 19.96 -1.49 37.70
CA THR A 65 18.54 -1.28 38.03
C THR A 65 17.63 -2.23 37.22
N GLY A 66 16.34 -2.33 37.53
CA GLY A 66 15.39 -3.10 36.71
C GLY A 66 15.39 -4.61 36.92
N THR A 67 16.01 -5.09 38.00
CA THR A 67 16.05 -6.52 38.34
C THR A 67 14.69 -7.08 38.76
N HIS A 68 13.80 -6.25 39.27
CA HIS A 68 12.44 -6.61 39.72
C HIS A 68 11.36 -6.20 38.71
N THR A 69 11.74 -5.58 37.58
CA THR A 69 10.80 -5.32 36.48
C THR A 69 10.46 -6.63 35.79
N ILE A 70 9.16 -6.88 35.61
CA ILE A 70 8.61 -8.12 35.04
C ILE A 70 7.84 -7.86 33.75
N PHE A 71 7.78 -8.89 32.92
CA PHE A 71 6.82 -8.99 31.82
C PHE A 71 5.73 -10.00 32.20
N ALA A 72 4.56 -9.51 32.55
CA ALA A 72 3.44 -10.35 32.95
C ALA A 72 2.11 -9.60 32.75
N ASP A 73 1.02 -10.33 32.53
CA ASP A 73 -0.32 -9.75 32.52
C ASP A 73 -0.61 -9.12 33.90
N PRO A 74 -0.96 -7.82 33.99
CA PRO A 74 -1.28 -7.20 35.26
C PRO A 74 -2.58 -7.71 35.88
N ARG A 75 -3.42 -8.44 35.14
CA ARG A 75 -4.70 -9.00 35.62
C ARG A 75 -5.59 -7.95 36.27
N LEU A 76 -5.93 -6.95 35.47
CA LEU A 76 -6.88 -5.90 35.84
C LEU A 76 -8.30 -6.46 35.89
N ALA A 77 -9.13 -5.93 36.79
CA ALA A 77 -10.46 -6.44 37.08
C ALA A 77 -11.44 -6.30 35.91
N ALA A 78 -11.67 -5.07 35.41
CA ALA A 78 -12.50 -4.83 34.24
C ALA A 78 -12.10 -3.51 33.53
N PRO A 79 -10.92 -3.45 32.88
CA PRO A 79 -10.37 -2.21 32.34
C PRO A 79 -11.23 -1.58 31.23
N ILE A 80 -12.01 -2.38 30.49
CA ILE A 80 -12.96 -1.88 29.47
C ILE A 80 -14.13 -1.14 30.12
N ALA A 81 -14.56 -1.60 31.30
CA ALA A 81 -15.60 -0.96 32.11
C ALA A 81 -15.04 0.16 33.01
N GLY A 82 -13.73 0.44 32.94
CA GLY A 82 -13.05 1.45 33.74
C GLY A 82 -12.62 1.00 35.15
N ASP A 83 -12.75 -0.29 35.49
CA ASP A 83 -12.26 -0.84 36.76
C ASP A 83 -10.83 -1.36 36.61
N TYR A 84 -9.86 -0.52 37.00
CA TYR A 84 -8.42 -0.83 36.92
C TYR A 84 -7.85 -1.37 38.25
N ARG A 85 -8.70 -1.89 39.15
CA ARG A 85 -8.24 -2.66 40.33
C ARG A 85 -7.59 -3.97 39.89
N LEU A 86 -6.79 -4.56 40.78
CA LEU A 86 -6.12 -5.83 40.51
C LEU A 86 -6.96 -7.03 40.96
N LEU A 87 -6.96 -8.10 40.18
CA LEU A 87 -7.44 -9.40 40.64
C LEU A 87 -6.54 -9.96 41.76
N PRO A 88 -7.07 -10.81 42.67
CA PRO A 88 -6.31 -11.30 43.84
C PRO A 88 -5.03 -12.08 43.49
N ASP A 89 -4.98 -12.67 42.30
CA ASP A 89 -3.87 -13.45 41.76
C ASP A 89 -3.03 -12.67 40.74
N SER A 90 -3.16 -11.34 40.70
CA SER A 90 -2.31 -10.47 39.91
C SER A 90 -0.84 -10.53 40.37
N PRO A 91 0.13 -10.61 39.44
CA PRO A 91 1.55 -10.49 39.78
C PRO A 91 1.91 -9.08 40.30
N CYS A 92 1.07 -8.08 40.03
CA CYS A 92 1.25 -6.70 40.49
C CYS A 92 0.75 -6.47 41.92
N ALA A 93 -0.01 -7.40 42.49
CA ALA A 93 -0.70 -7.21 43.77
C ALA A 93 0.27 -7.16 44.98
N LYS A 94 1.48 -7.71 44.84
CA LYS A 94 2.49 -7.77 45.92
C LYS A 94 3.90 -7.53 45.40
N MET A 95 4.05 -6.69 44.38
CA MET A 95 5.31 -6.56 43.64
C MET A 95 6.36 -5.75 44.41
N GLY A 96 5.94 -4.81 45.27
CA GLY A 96 6.89 -4.01 46.05
C GLY A 96 7.63 -4.81 47.12
N PRO A 97 8.79 -4.33 47.61
CA PRO A 97 9.63 -5.01 48.59
C PRO A 97 8.92 -5.28 49.93
N LYS A 98 7.81 -4.59 50.23
CA LYS A 98 6.96 -4.86 51.40
C LYS A 98 5.59 -5.48 51.04
N GLY A 99 5.46 -6.02 49.84
CA GLY A 99 4.19 -6.54 49.31
C GLY A 99 3.25 -5.43 48.82
N GLU A 100 3.79 -4.28 48.41
CA GLU A 100 3.00 -3.15 47.90
C GLU A 100 2.42 -3.44 46.51
N VAL A 101 1.25 -2.86 46.25
CA VAL A 101 0.58 -2.89 44.94
C VAL A 101 1.31 -1.98 43.96
N CYS A 102 1.55 -2.48 42.75
CA CYS A 102 2.17 -1.72 41.67
C CYS A 102 1.13 -1.03 40.79
N GLY A 103 1.26 0.29 40.59
CA GLY A 103 0.72 1.06 39.46
C GLY A 103 -0.79 1.11 39.21
N ALA A 104 -1.59 0.27 39.88
CA ALA A 104 -3.03 0.15 39.77
C ALA A 104 -3.73 0.64 41.04
N PHE A 105 -5.07 0.65 41.02
CA PHE A 105 -5.87 0.74 42.25
C PHE A 105 -5.64 -0.50 43.13
N GLU A 106 -6.27 -0.55 44.30
CA GLU A 106 -6.20 -1.68 45.23
C GLU A 106 -6.63 -3.02 44.61
N VAL A 107 -6.33 -4.12 45.29
CA VAL A 107 -6.86 -5.44 44.94
C VAL A 107 -8.37 -5.46 45.19
N VAL A 108 -9.14 -6.07 44.28
CA VAL A 108 -10.59 -6.18 44.44
C VAL A 108 -10.97 -6.90 45.74
N GLY A 109 -12.05 -6.42 46.38
CA GLY A 109 -12.57 -7.00 47.62
C GLY A 109 -13.40 -8.28 47.40
N PRO A 110 -13.82 -8.95 48.49
CA PRO A 110 -14.57 -10.22 48.43
C PRO A 110 -15.95 -10.10 47.74
N ASP A 111 -16.53 -8.91 47.70
CA ASP A 111 -17.82 -8.63 47.05
C ASP A 111 -17.70 -8.34 45.55
N PHE A 112 -16.49 -8.45 44.97
CA PHE A 112 -16.27 -8.24 43.56
C PHE A 112 -17.07 -9.22 42.70
N LYS A 113 -17.72 -8.67 41.67
CA LYS A 113 -18.45 -9.43 40.67
C LYS A 113 -17.88 -9.12 39.31
N ASP A 114 -17.66 -10.18 38.55
CA ASP A 114 -17.33 -10.06 37.14
C ASP A 114 -18.52 -9.46 36.39
N VAL A 115 -18.28 -8.35 35.71
CA VAL A 115 -19.26 -7.64 34.87
C VAL A 115 -18.77 -7.54 33.43
N GLN A 116 -17.55 -8.03 33.14
CA GLN A 116 -16.96 -7.94 31.82
C GLN A 116 -17.36 -9.19 31.03
N PRO A 117 -17.97 -9.03 29.85
CA PRO A 117 -18.30 -10.20 29.05
C PRO A 117 -17.06 -10.83 28.41
N PRO A 118 -17.14 -12.11 28.02
CA PRO A 118 -16.02 -12.81 27.38
C PRO A 118 -15.70 -12.19 26.02
N GLU A 119 -14.41 -12.16 25.67
CA GLU A 119 -13.94 -11.87 24.33
C GLU A 119 -14.14 -13.09 23.44
N VAL A 120 -14.77 -12.91 22.28
CA VAL A 120 -15.10 -14.00 21.35
C VAL A 120 -14.47 -13.76 19.99
N ARG A 121 -13.93 -14.81 19.39
CA ARG A 121 -13.54 -14.86 17.98
C ARG A 121 -14.26 -16.01 17.30
N LEU A 122 -14.62 -15.78 16.04
CA LEU A 122 -15.41 -16.70 15.26
C LEU A 122 -14.74 -16.90 13.89
N ALA A 123 -14.55 -18.16 13.52
CA ALA A 123 -14.09 -18.58 12.21
C ALA A 123 -14.91 -19.77 11.70
N ALA A 124 -14.71 -20.16 10.44
CA ALA A 124 -15.20 -21.43 9.92
C ALA A 124 -14.01 -22.34 9.59
N SER A 125 -14.21 -23.65 9.63
CA SER A 125 -13.17 -24.62 9.28
C SER A 125 -13.38 -25.19 7.88
N ALA A 126 -12.38 -25.93 7.38
CA ALA A 126 -12.49 -26.68 6.14
C ALA A 126 -13.78 -27.52 6.10
N PRO A 127 -14.48 -27.60 4.95
CA PRO A 127 -14.05 -27.14 3.62
C PRO A 127 -14.26 -25.65 3.34
N ALA A 128 -14.78 -24.88 4.31
CA ALA A 128 -14.90 -23.43 4.15
C ALA A 128 -13.51 -22.77 4.13
N LYS A 129 -13.40 -21.70 3.32
CA LYS A 129 -12.22 -20.85 3.25
C LYS A 129 -12.63 -19.41 3.41
N GLN A 130 -11.76 -18.62 4.04
CA GLN A 130 -11.95 -17.18 4.11
C GLN A 130 -11.96 -16.60 2.69
N ALA A 131 -12.99 -15.85 2.38
CA ALA A 131 -13.16 -15.21 1.09
C ALA A 131 -12.20 -14.02 0.95
N GLY A 132 -11.93 -13.62 -0.29
CA GLY A 132 -11.08 -12.48 -0.60
C GLY A 132 -9.68 -12.85 -1.10
N GLY A 133 -8.84 -11.83 -1.24
CA GLY A 133 -7.55 -11.99 -1.91
C GLY A 133 -6.42 -12.43 -0.99
N SER A 134 -5.79 -13.56 -1.29
CA SER A 134 -4.57 -13.98 -0.60
C SER A 134 -3.36 -13.17 -1.06
N GLY A 135 -2.36 -13.04 -0.20
CA GLY A 135 -1.13 -12.37 -0.61
C GLY A 135 0.09 -12.76 0.19
N GLU A 136 1.22 -12.27 -0.28
CA GLU A 136 2.52 -12.44 0.33
C GLU A 136 3.21 -11.08 0.34
N LEU A 137 3.85 -10.77 1.47
CA LEU A 137 4.67 -9.58 1.64
C LEU A 137 6.12 -10.00 1.62
N TYR A 138 6.86 -9.49 0.65
CA TYR A 138 8.29 -9.67 0.52
C TYR A 138 9.02 -8.39 0.88
N PHE A 139 10.22 -8.55 1.42
CA PHE A 139 11.22 -7.50 1.45
C PHE A 139 12.29 -7.82 0.41
N GLU A 140 12.28 -7.07 -0.67
CA GLU A 140 13.34 -7.06 -1.67
C GLU A 140 14.40 -6.07 -1.22
N ARG A 141 15.42 -6.59 -0.54
CA ARG A 141 16.56 -5.79 -0.12
C ARG A 141 17.15 -5.15 -1.35
N ASP A 142 17.50 -3.89 -1.18
CA ASP A 142 18.20 -3.12 -2.17
C ASP A 142 19.42 -3.91 -2.69
N PRO A 143 19.52 -4.14 -4.02
CA PRO A 143 20.73 -4.68 -4.65
C PRO A 143 22.01 -4.00 -4.14
N TRP A 144 21.95 -2.72 -3.73
CA TRP A 144 23.09 -1.93 -3.26
C TRP A 144 23.63 -2.30 -1.87
N ILE A 145 22.84 -2.93 -0.97
CA ILE A 145 23.31 -3.37 0.37
C ILE A 145 23.31 -4.91 0.53
N GLY A 146 23.61 -5.59 -0.58
CA GLY A 146 23.76 -7.05 -0.66
C GLY A 146 22.60 -7.77 -1.33
N GLY A 147 21.55 -7.05 -1.76
CA GLY A 147 20.42 -7.59 -2.51
C GLY A 147 19.66 -8.74 -1.83
N GLY A 148 18.67 -9.26 -2.54
CA GLY A 148 17.94 -10.47 -2.17
C GLY A 148 16.48 -10.24 -1.79
N THR A 149 15.67 -11.28 -1.97
CA THR A 149 14.23 -11.26 -1.67
C THR A 149 13.94 -12.18 -0.49
N ASN A 150 13.32 -11.64 0.55
CA ASN A 150 12.89 -12.41 1.71
C ASN A 150 11.38 -12.35 1.83
N LEU A 151 10.72 -13.50 1.95
CA LEU A 151 9.30 -13.53 2.36
C LEU A 151 9.24 -13.06 3.81
N VAL A 152 8.50 -11.98 4.05
CA VAL A 152 8.32 -11.42 5.39
C VAL A 152 7.15 -12.09 6.08
N GLN A 153 6.01 -12.16 5.39
CA GLN A 153 4.83 -12.87 5.89
C GLN A 153 3.85 -13.18 4.77
N LYS A 154 2.99 -14.17 5.02
CA LYS A 154 1.74 -14.33 4.26
C LYS A 154 0.73 -13.32 4.77
N LEU A 155 0.02 -12.68 3.85
CA LEU A 155 -0.99 -11.68 4.15
C LEU A 155 -2.36 -12.36 4.31
N PRO A 156 -3.15 -11.94 5.31
CA PRO A 156 -4.51 -12.43 5.47
C PRO A 156 -5.37 -11.98 4.27
N PRO A 157 -6.44 -12.71 3.92
CA PRO A 157 -7.35 -12.30 2.87
C PRO A 157 -7.87 -10.86 3.06
N GLU A 158 -7.96 -10.09 1.97
CA GLU A 158 -8.50 -8.73 2.05
C GLU A 158 -9.98 -8.71 2.43
N GLY A 159 -10.34 -7.84 3.37
CA GLY A 159 -11.67 -7.75 3.98
C GLY A 159 -11.62 -7.94 5.49
N GLN A 160 -12.72 -7.70 6.22
CA GLN A 160 -12.75 -7.77 7.69
C GLN A 160 -12.60 -9.19 8.28
N GLY A 161 -12.13 -10.19 7.53
CA GLY A 161 -12.01 -11.58 8.00
C GLY A 161 -13.35 -12.29 8.29
N HIS A 162 -14.47 -11.59 8.09
CA HIS A 162 -15.80 -12.09 8.39
C HIS A 162 -16.46 -12.77 7.20
N GLU A 163 -15.90 -12.73 5.99
CA GLU A 163 -16.51 -13.39 4.82
C GLU A 163 -15.82 -14.71 4.49
N TRP A 164 -16.62 -15.74 4.26
CA TRP A 164 -16.20 -17.12 4.04
C TRP A 164 -17.01 -17.72 2.90
N VAL A 165 -16.40 -18.66 2.19
CA VAL A 165 -17.02 -19.42 1.11
C VAL A 165 -16.82 -20.90 1.36
N THR A 166 -17.85 -21.70 1.10
CA THR A 166 -17.85 -23.15 1.31
C THR A 166 -18.46 -23.87 0.11
N PRO A 167 -17.93 -25.04 -0.28
CA PRO A 167 -18.56 -25.88 -1.29
C PRO A 167 -19.70 -26.75 -0.72
N GLN A 168 -19.87 -26.78 0.60
CA GLN A 168 -20.81 -27.65 1.30
C GLN A 168 -21.77 -26.85 2.17
N ALA A 169 -23.03 -27.29 2.25
CA ALA A 169 -24.05 -26.67 3.09
C ALA A 169 -23.74 -26.83 4.59
N SER A 170 -23.16 -27.96 4.99
CA SER A 170 -22.70 -28.19 6.35
C SER A 170 -21.38 -27.47 6.58
N VAL A 171 -21.34 -26.57 7.57
CA VAL A 171 -20.14 -25.80 7.94
C VAL A 171 -19.88 -25.96 9.42
N THR A 172 -18.62 -26.23 9.78
CA THR A 172 -18.19 -26.21 11.18
C THR A 172 -17.63 -24.84 11.53
N LEU A 173 -18.21 -24.20 12.55
CA LEU A 173 -17.74 -22.98 13.16
C LEU A 173 -16.68 -23.31 14.20
N GLU A 174 -15.62 -22.50 14.25
CA GLU A 174 -14.63 -22.50 15.32
C GLU A 174 -14.85 -21.25 16.19
N ILE A 175 -15.11 -21.48 17.48
CA ILE A 175 -15.50 -20.45 18.44
C ILE A 175 -14.43 -20.40 19.52
N GLU A 176 -13.60 -19.36 19.49
CA GLU A 176 -12.67 -19.07 20.57
C GLU A 176 -13.35 -18.08 21.52
N ALA A 177 -13.41 -18.41 22.80
CA ALA A 177 -13.90 -17.49 23.81
C ALA A 177 -12.89 -17.46 24.96
N GLN A 178 -12.53 -16.25 25.39
CA GLN A 178 -11.65 -16.04 26.52
C GLN A 178 -12.32 -15.08 27.48
N ASP A 179 -12.31 -15.47 28.75
CA ASP A 179 -12.67 -14.59 29.85
C ASP A 179 -11.51 -14.55 30.84
N TYR A 180 -11.21 -13.37 31.38
CA TYR A 180 -10.01 -13.13 32.18
C TYR A 180 -10.27 -13.23 33.70
N VAL A 181 -11.54 -13.30 34.11
CA VAL A 181 -11.96 -13.33 35.52
C VAL A 181 -12.55 -14.68 35.88
N THR A 182 -13.41 -15.22 35.03
CA THR A 182 -14.08 -16.51 35.18
C THR A 182 -13.74 -17.47 34.02
N ARG A 183 -14.74 -17.92 33.26
CA ARG A 183 -14.58 -18.81 32.09
C ARG A 183 -15.85 -18.79 31.22
N PRO A 184 -15.74 -19.04 29.90
CA PRO A 184 -16.90 -19.28 29.04
C PRO A 184 -17.72 -20.50 29.50
N THR A 185 -19.05 -20.40 29.49
CA THR A 185 -19.95 -21.48 29.96
C THR A 185 -21.11 -21.80 29.01
N GLN A 186 -21.74 -20.80 28.40
CA GLN A 186 -22.87 -21.00 27.49
C GLN A 186 -22.66 -20.25 26.17
N MET A 187 -23.38 -20.66 25.13
CA MET A 187 -23.40 -19.99 23.84
C MET A 187 -24.79 -20.02 23.22
N LYS A 188 -25.01 -19.16 22.24
CA LYS A 188 -26.18 -19.20 21.36
C LYS A 188 -25.78 -18.77 19.95
N VAL A 189 -26.44 -19.36 18.96
CA VAL A 189 -26.18 -19.12 17.54
C VAL A 189 -27.42 -18.55 16.86
N ARG A 190 -27.23 -17.65 15.90
CA ARG A 190 -28.29 -17.08 15.07
C ARG A 190 -27.89 -17.12 13.60
N LEU A 191 -28.80 -17.59 12.76
CA LEU A 191 -28.66 -17.60 11.29
C LEU A 191 -29.52 -16.49 10.67
N GLY A 192 -28.91 -15.69 9.80
CA GLY A 192 -29.54 -14.55 9.13
C GLY A 192 -30.15 -13.55 10.10
N ARG A 193 -31.41 -13.17 9.83
CA ARG A 193 -32.22 -12.29 10.69
C ARG A 193 -33.17 -13.04 11.62
N ALA A 194 -33.01 -14.36 11.74
CA ALA A 194 -33.86 -15.17 12.62
C ALA A 194 -33.69 -14.78 14.09
N ASN A 195 -34.57 -15.27 14.94
CA ASN A 195 -34.35 -15.20 16.39
C ASN A 195 -33.11 -16.02 16.79
N TRP A 196 -32.53 -15.69 17.94
CA TRP A 196 -31.49 -16.54 18.54
C TRP A 196 -32.03 -17.95 18.75
N GLY A 197 -31.19 -18.94 18.46
CA GLY A 197 -31.45 -20.33 18.85
C GLY A 197 -31.44 -20.50 20.37
N GLU A 198 -31.70 -21.73 20.81
CA GLU A 198 -31.64 -22.07 22.23
C GLU A 198 -30.25 -21.84 22.82
N VAL A 199 -30.20 -21.47 24.10
CA VAL A 199 -28.95 -21.36 24.85
C VAL A 199 -28.44 -22.78 25.12
N GLU A 200 -27.20 -23.04 24.73
CA GLU A 200 -26.55 -24.34 24.88
C GLU A 200 -25.21 -24.21 25.63
N PRO A 201 -24.65 -25.30 26.19
CA PRO A 201 -23.31 -25.28 26.75
C PRO A 201 -22.27 -24.81 25.72
N PHE A 202 -21.28 -24.03 26.16
CA PHE A 202 -20.21 -23.55 25.28
C PHE A 202 -19.48 -24.72 24.61
N GLN A 203 -19.43 -24.70 23.28
CA GLN A 203 -18.66 -25.64 22.48
C GLN A 203 -17.69 -24.87 21.60
N PRO A 204 -16.39 -25.21 21.60
CA PRO A 204 -15.41 -24.53 20.75
C PRO A 204 -15.61 -24.85 19.25
N ARG A 205 -16.44 -25.84 18.93
CA ARG A 205 -16.81 -26.22 17.57
C ARG A 205 -18.31 -26.46 17.47
N LYS A 206 -18.95 -25.92 16.42
CA LYS A 206 -20.39 -26.11 16.17
C LYS A 206 -20.68 -26.28 14.69
N SER A 207 -21.35 -27.36 14.32
CA SER A 207 -21.86 -27.54 12.95
C SER A 207 -23.16 -26.77 12.76
N ILE A 208 -23.28 -26.10 11.62
CA ILE A 208 -24.47 -25.42 11.14
C ILE A 208 -24.78 -25.85 9.70
N GLU A 209 -26.06 -25.81 9.34
CA GLU A 209 -26.52 -26.10 7.99
C GLU A 209 -26.96 -24.83 7.28
N LEU A 210 -26.34 -24.55 6.13
CA LEU A 210 -26.69 -23.44 5.26
C LEU A 210 -27.85 -23.80 4.34
N ARG A 211 -28.70 -22.81 4.08
CA ARG A 211 -29.84 -22.98 3.18
C ARG A 211 -29.43 -22.71 1.72
N PRO A 212 -29.75 -23.60 0.75
CA PRO A 212 -29.39 -23.41 -0.65
C PRO A 212 -30.00 -22.18 -1.34
N ASP A 213 -31.14 -21.70 -0.84
CA ASP A 213 -31.87 -20.54 -1.34
C ASP A 213 -31.33 -19.19 -0.80
N GLU A 214 -30.42 -19.23 0.18
CA GLU A 214 -29.79 -18.03 0.74
C GLU A 214 -28.38 -17.87 0.15
N PRO A 215 -28.14 -16.90 -0.76
CA PRO A 215 -26.85 -16.75 -1.44
C PRO A 215 -25.71 -16.36 -0.48
N MET A 216 -26.04 -15.75 0.66
CA MET A 216 -25.08 -15.39 1.70
C MET A 216 -25.76 -15.38 3.07
N ALA A 217 -25.37 -16.32 3.94
CA ALA A 217 -25.92 -16.47 5.28
C ALA A 217 -25.06 -15.73 6.30
N ALA A 218 -25.66 -14.85 7.11
CA ALA A 218 -25.00 -14.27 8.28
C ALA A 218 -25.10 -15.23 9.47
N VAL A 219 -23.99 -15.57 10.12
CA VAL A 219 -23.95 -16.42 11.30
C VAL A 219 -23.44 -15.58 12.45
N SER A 220 -24.25 -15.39 13.48
CA SER A 220 -23.86 -14.70 14.71
C SER A 220 -23.73 -15.69 15.87
N VAL A 221 -22.71 -15.50 16.70
CA VAL A 221 -22.48 -16.24 17.94
C VAL A 221 -22.35 -15.23 19.08
N ALA A 222 -22.97 -15.54 20.22
CA ALA A 222 -22.69 -14.88 21.49
C ALA A 222 -22.36 -15.93 22.53
N VAL A 223 -21.43 -15.62 23.42
CA VAL A 223 -20.96 -16.51 24.49
C VAL A 223 -21.18 -15.83 25.83
N SER A 224 -21.56 -16.58 26.85
CA SER A 224 -21.61 -16.10 28.24
C SER A 224 -20.48 -16.68 29.08
N ASP A 225 -20.07 -15.93 30.08
CA ASP A 225 -19.15 -16.38 31.11
C ASP A 225 -19.89 -17.12 32.25
N ALA A 226 -19.19 -17.43 33.35
CA ALA A 226 -19.79 -18.07 34.53
C ALA A 226 -20.55 -17.10 35.45
N ALA A 227 -20.35 -15.78 35.28
CA ALA A 227 -21.04 -14.73 36.00
C ALA A 227 -22.37 -14.33 35.33
N GLY A 228 -22.62 -14.79 34.09
CA GLY A 228 -23.82 -14.54 33.30
C GLY A 228 -23.71 -13.35 32.35
N ASN A 229 -22.53 -12.76 32.17
CA ASN A 229 -22.34 -11.66 31.21
C ASN A 229 -22.22 -12.23 29.79
N TRP A 230 -22.92 -11.61 28.84
CA TRP A 230 -22.93 -12.05 27.44
C TRP A 230 -22.05 -11.15 26.58
N SER A 231 -21.24 -11.77 25.71
CA SER A 231 -20.49 -11.06 24.68
C SER A 231 -21.40 -10.28 23.74
N ALA A 232 -20.85 -9.22 23.14
CA ALA A 232 -21.40 -8.69 21.91
C ALA A 232 -21.45 -9.83 20.85
N PRO A 233 -22.47 -9.84 19.97
CA PRO A 233 -22.54 -10.87 18.94
C PRO A 233 -21.39 -10.70 17.95
N VAL A 234 -20.58 -11.73 17.81
CA VAL A 234 -19.59 -11.83 16.74
C VAL A 234 -20.22 -12.53 15.55
N ALA A 235 -19.92 -12.08 14.34
CA ALA A 235 -20.55 -12.63 13.15
C ALA A 235 -19.57 -12.88 12.01
N LEU A 236 -19.91 -13.88 11.21
CA LEU A 236 -19.32 -14.12 9.89
C LEU A 236 -20.44 -14.26 8.84
N ARG A 237 -20.08 -14.14 7.57
CA ARG A 237 -20.94 -14.31 6.40
C ARG A 237 -20.42 -15.50 5.61
N LEU A 238 -21.28 -16.46 5.31
CA LEU A 238 -20.96 -17.64 4.53
C LEU A 238 -21.69 -17.60 3.19
N ARG A 239 -20.93 -17.68 2.10
CA ARG A 239 -21.46 -17.94 0.76
C ARG A 239 -21.35 -19.43 0.46
N LEU A 240 -22.49 -20.05 0.15
CA LEU A 240 -22.52 -21.44 -0.34
C LEU A 240 -22.24 -21.43 -1.85
N ALA A 241 -21.14 -22.05 -2.26
CA ALA A 241 -20.69 -22.12 -3.65
C ALA A 241 -20.67 -23.58 -4.13
N THR A 242 -21.77 -24.06 -4.70
CA THR A 242 -21.90 -25.45 -5.16
C THR A 242 -21.60 -25.63 -6.65
N LYS A 243 -21.37 -24.53 -7.38
CA LYS A 243 -21.09 -24.49 -8.82
C LYS A 243 -20.01 -23.46 -9.10
N GLY A 244 -19.31 -23.63 -10.22
CA GLY A 244 -18.31 -22.67 -10.66
C GLY A 244 -18.95 -21.33 -11.06
N PRO A 245 -18.17 -20.23 -11.02
CA PRO A 245 -18.64 -18.90 -11.42
C PRO A 245 -19.15 -18.87 -12.87
N GLN A 246 -20.30 -18.26 -13.10
CA GLN A 246 -20.93 -18.12 -14.42
C GLN A 246 -20.79 -16.70 -14.95
N LEU A 247 -20.68 -16.57 -16.28
CA LEU A 247 -20.75 -15.27 -16.94
C LEU A 247 -22.17 -14.69 -16.82
N LYS A 248 -22.29 -13.42 -16.40
CA LYS A 248 -23.57 -12.71 -16.39
C LYS A 248 -24.09 -12.39 -17.79
N ARG A 249 -23.17 -12.20 -18.75
CA ARG A 249 -23.43 -11.88 -20.15
C ARG A 249 -22.23 -12.26 -21.01
N LYS A 250 -22.39 -12.22 -22.34
CA LYS A 250 -21.28 -12.42 -23.28
C LYS A 250 -20.16 -11.40 -23.01
N PRO A 251 -18.87 -11.79 -23.05
CA PRO A 251 -17.76 -10.87 -22.89
C PRO A 251 -17.78 -9.75 -23.94
N VAL A 252 -17.36 -8.55 -23.54
CA VAL A 252 -17.11 -7.43 -24.45
C VAL A 252 -15.64 -7.43 -24.83
N LEU A 253 -15.38 -7.32 -26.13
CA LEU A 253 -14.03 -7.30 -26.69
C LEU A 253 -13.69 -5.89 -27.14
N TYR A 254 -12.60 -5.34 -26.60
CA TYR A 254 -11.95 -4.16 -27.17
C TYR A 254 -10.71 -4.63 -27.89
N ALA A 255 -10.59 -4.39 -29.19
CA ALA A 255 -9.45 -4.83 -29.99
C ALA A 255 -8.99 -3.73 -30.94
N ASN A 256 -7.69 -3.67 -31.17
CA ASN A 256 -7.08 -2.91 -32.27
C ASN A 256 -5.91 -3.74 -32.84
N ALA A 257 -5.16 -3.19 -33.78
CA ALA A 257 -3.99 -3.85 -34.37
C ALA A 257 -2.89 -4.25 -33.36
N ASN A 258 -2.90 -3.71 -32.14
CA ASN A 258 -1.87 -3.85 -31.11
C ASN A 258 -2.29 -4.68 -29.89
N GLY A 259 -3.51 -5.22 -29.84
CA GLY A 259 -3.94 -6.07 -28.73
C GLY A 259 -5.45 -6.18 -28.54
N VAL A 260 -5.85 -6.94 -27.51
CA VAL A 260 -7.25 -7.12 -27.12
C VAL A 260 -7.43 -7.07 -25.60
N VAL A 261 -8.51 -6.45 -25.15
CA VAL A 261 -9.03 -6.55 -23.78
C VAL A 261 -10.33 -7.35 -23.82
N ILE A 262 -10.37 -8.46 -23.09
CA ILE A 262 -11.56 -9.28 -22.88
C ILE A 262 -12.19 -8.87 -21.55
N SER A 263 -13.27 -8.08 -21.60
CA SER A 263 -13.98 -7.60 -20.40
C SER A 263 -15.25 -8.39 -20.15
N PHE A 264 -15.48 -8.81 -18.90
CA PHE A 264 -16.66 -9.60 -18.54
C PHE A 264 -16.97 -9.51 -17.04
N GLU A 265 -18.20 -9.89 -16.70
CA GLU A 265 -18.66 -9.99 -15.31
C GLU A 265 -19.16 -11.41 -15.00
N THR A 266 -18.92 -11.84 -13.77
CA THR A 266 -19.39 -13.12 -13.23
C THR A 266 -20.47 -12.93 -12.15
N ASP A 267 -21.18 -14.01 -11.81
CA ASP A 267 -22.15 -14.04 -10.71
C ASP A 267 -21.50 -14.18 -9.32
N ALA A 268 -20.28 -14.71 -9.26
CA ALA A 268 -19.46 -14.84 -8.06
C ALA A 268 -18.01 -14.36 -8.32
N PRO A 269 -17.28 -13.88 -7.30
CA PRO A 269 -15.86 -13.56 -7.42
C PRO A 269 -15.06 -14.76 -7.94
N CYS A 270 -14.20 -14.54 -8.93
CA CYS A 270 -13.37 -15.61 -9.50
C CYS A 270 -11.97 -15.13 -9.85
N LEU A 271 -11.02 -16.06 -9.89
CA LEU A 271 -9.78 -15.91 -10.63
C LEU A 271 -10.02 -16.33 -12.07
N ALA A 272 -9.68 -15.46 -13.01
CA ALA A 272 -9.89 -15.71 -14.42
C ALA A 272 -8.60 -16.06 -15.17
N LYS A 273 -8.73 -16.96 -16.15
CA LYS A 273 -7.69 -17.23 -17.15
C LYS A 273 -8.34 -17.26 -18.53
N VAL A 274 -7.55 -16.98 -19.56
CA VAL A 274 -7.93 -17.19 -20.96
C VAL A 274 -6.97 -18.17 -21.60
N GLU A 275 -7.52 -19.22 -22.20
CA GLU A 275 -6.80 -20.04 -23.17
C GLU A 275 -7.10 -19.48 -24.56
N PHE A 276 -6.07 -19.24 -25.36
CA PHE A 276 -6.23 -18.67 -26.70
C PHE A 276 -5.20 -19.22 -27.69
N GLY A 277 -5.53 -19.21 -28.99
CA GLY A 277 -4.69 -19.70 -30.09
C GLY A 277 -5.25 -19.41 -31.47
N LYS A 278 -4.48 -19.72 -32.52
CA LYS A 278 -4.93 -19.55 -33.92
C LYS A 278 -6.03 -20.57 -34.32
N ASP A 279 -6.22 -21.61 -33.51
CA ASP A 279 -7.24 -22.64 -33.65
C ASP A 279 -7.76 -23.07 -32.26
N LYS A 280 -8.72 -24.01 -32.23
CA LYS A 280 -9.36 -24.50 -31.01
C LYS A 280 -8.47 -25.37 -30.11
N ALA A 281 -7.22 -25.63 -30.49
CA ALA A 281 -6.24 -26.21 -29.56
C ALA A 281 -5.70 -25.15 -28.58
N TYR A 282 -5.91 -23.86 -28.87
CA TYR A 282 -5.46 -22.69 -28.10
C TYR A 282 -3.92 -22.64 -27.95
N GLY A 283 -3.33 -23.50 -27.13
CA GLY A 283 -1.88 -23.62 -26.98
C GLY A 283 -1.20 -22.50 -26.19
N SER A 284 -1.90 -21.40 -25.89
CA SER A 284 -1.44 -20.34 -25.00
C SER A 284 -2.41 -20.08 -23.86
N VAL A 285 -1.88 -19.66 -22.71
CA VAL A 285 -2.66 -19.31 -21.51
C VAL A 285 -2.20 -17.95 -21.00
N PHE A 286 -3.17 -17.11 -20.62
CA PHE A 286 -2.92 -15.88 -19.87
C PHE A 286 -3.79 -15.87 -18.62
N GLU A 287 -3.15 -15.61 -17.49
CA GLU A 287 -3.83 -15.52 -16.19
C GLU A 287 -4.05 -14.07 -15.82
N GLN A 288 -5.13 -13.82 -15.09
CA GLN A 288 -5.37 -12.53 -14.47
C GLN A 288 -4.13 -12.07 -13.68
N PRO A 289 -3.60 -10.86 -13.95
CA PRO A 289 -2.42 -10.37 -13.26
C PRO A 289 -2.63 -10.29 -11.75
N LYS A 290 -1.60 -10.71 -11.00
CA LYS A 290 -1.54 -10.45 -9.56
C LYS A 290 -1.39 -8.94 -9.34
N ASN A 291 -2.06 -8.44 -8.31
CA ASN A 291 -1.87 -7.07 -7.86
C ASN A 291 -0.54 -7.02 -7.11
N VAL A 292 0.49 -6.51 -7.77
CA VAL A 292 1.76 -6.21 -7.12
C VAL A 292 1.66 -4.77 -6.63
N GLN A 293 2.11 -4.48 -5.42
CA GLN A 293 2.34 -3.14 -4.90
C GLN A 293 3.75 -3.10 -4.36
N ARG A 294 4.48 -2.04 -4.69
CA ARG A 294 5.86 -1.84 -4.25
C ARG A 294 5.97 -0.53 -3.51
N SER A 295 6.65 -0.53 -2.39
CA SER A 295 6.95 0.66 -1.59
C SER A 295 8.42 0.65 -1.22
N TRP A 296 9.16 1.62 -1.76
CA TRP A 296 10.56 1.83 -1.41
C TRP A 296 10.67 2.50 -0.04
N ILE A 297 11.41 1.89 0.90
CA ILE A 297 11.69 2.48 2.22
C ILE A 297 13.20 2.48 2.44
N SER A 298 13.82 3.66 2.32
CA SER A 298 15.26 3.82 2.46
C SER A 298 15.78 3.41 3.85
N ALA A 299 14.99 3.62 4.91
CA ALA A 299 15.34 3.23 6.28
C ALA A 299 15.45 1.71 6.47
N ASP A 300 14.68 0.94 5.69
CA ASP A 300 14.72 -0.53 5.73
C ASP A 300 15.79 -1.09 4.78
N GLY A 301 16.30 -0.25 3.87
CA GLY A 301 17.33 -0.62 2.89
C GLY A 301 16.79 -1.49 1.75
N GLY A 302 15.54 -1.25 1.31
CA GLY A 302 14.93 -2.06 0.25
C GLY A 302 13.46 -1.73 -0.05
N ASP A 303 12.89 -2.55 -0.91
CA ASP A 303 11.49 -2.53 -1.30
C ASP A 303 10.65 -3.48 -0.46
N TRP A 304 9.49 -2.99 -0.02
CA TRP A 304 8.39 -3.84 0.41
C TRP A 304 7.50 -4.14 -0.78
N VAL A 305 7.34 -5.43 -1.08
CA VAL A 305 6.59 -5.92 -2.23
C VAL A 305 5.41 -6.75 -1.74
N GLU A 306 4.22 -6.18 -1.84
CA GLU A 306 2.96 -6.85 -1.56
C GLU A 306 2.41 -7.44 -2.87
N ILE A 307 2.27 -8.76 -2.91
CA ILE A 307 1.69 -9.48 -4.05
C ILE A 307 0.37 -10.07 -3.62
N ARG A 308 -0.72 -9.68 -4.30
CA ARG A 308 -2.09 -10.09 -4.02
C ARG A 308 -2.71 -10.80 -5.21
N SER A 309 -3.31 -11.97 -4.97
CA SER A 309 -4.19 -12.64 -5.92
C SER A 309 -5.62 -12.41 -5.46
N LYS A 310 -6.41 -11.66 -6.23
CA LYS A 310 -7.77 -11.25 -5.82
C LYS A 310 -8.81 -11.80 -6.79
N PRO A 311 -9.72 -12.68 -6.33
CA PRO A 311 -10.93 -13.00 -7.07
C PRO A 311 -11.74 -11.74 -7.35
N ARG A 312 -12.29 -11.61 -8.55
CA ARG A 312 -13.08 -10.43 -8.97
C ARG A 312 -14.38 -10.85 -9.63
N VAL A 313 -15.41 -10.03 -9.44
CA VAL A 313 -16.67 -10.12 -10.18
C VAL A 313 -16.52 -9.48 -11.55
N THR A 314 -15.89 -8.31 -11.61
CA THR A 314 -15.57 -7.61 -12.86
C THR A 314 -14.15 -7.93 -13.26
N ASN A 315 -13.98 -8.48 -14.46
CA ASN A 315 -12.71 -8.98 -14.97
C ASN A 315 -12.38 -8.33 -16.31
N TYR A 316 -11.08 -8.15 -16.54
CA TYR A 316 -10.53 -7.72 -17.81
C TYR A 316 -9.19 -8.44 -18.00
N LEU A 317 -9.03 -9.12 -19.13
CA LEU A 317 -7.80 -9.82 -19.50
C LEU A 317 -7.20 -9.13 -20.71
N VAL A 318 -5.98 -8.62 -20.55
CA VAL A 318 -5.29 -7.80 -21.54
C VAL A 318 -4.23 -8.66 -22.24
N LEU A 319 -4.44 -8.94 -23.53
CA LEU A 319 -3.50 -9.67 -24.37
C LEU A 319 -2.79 -8.70 -25.30
N LEU A 320 -1.49 -8.53 -25.08
CA LEU A 320 -0.61 -7.64 -25.85
C LEU A 320 0.53 -8.44 -26.53
N PRO A 321 1.15 -7.90 -27.59
CA PRO A 321 2.37 -8.44 -28.17
C PRO A 321 3.47 -8.66 -27.09
N PRO A 322 4.33 -9.69 -27.26
CA PRO A 322 4.38 -10.63 -28.38
C PRO A 322 3.40 -11.81 -28.27
N ARG A 323 2.49 -11.82 -27.28
CA ARG A 323 1.55 -12.95 -27.07
C ARG A 323 0.54 -13.10 -28.21
N VAL A 324 0.23 -11.98 -28.85
CA VAL A 324 -0.73 -11.88 -29.95
C VAL A 324 -0.14 -11.03 -31.07
N GLU A 325 -0.50 -11.37 -32.30
CA GLU A 325 0.05 -10.79 -33.53
C GLU A 325 -1.02 -10.00 -34.30
N SER A 326 -0.61 -8.86 -34.84
CA SER A 326 -1.49 -8.01 -35.65
C SER A 326 -2.05 -8.73 -36.87
N GLY A 327 -3.30 -8.46 -37.24
CA GLY A 327 -3.98 -9.04 -38.39
C GLY A 327 -4.42 -10.50 -38.21
N GLN A 328 -4.12 -11.14 -37.08
CA GLN A 328 -4.51 -12.52 -36.81
C GLN A 328 -5.90 -12.59 -36.15
N THR A 329 -6.58 -13.72 -36.35
CA THR A 329 -7.77 -14.12 -35.61
C THR A 329 -7.40 -15.23 -34.65
N TYR A 330 -7.88 -15.15 -33.41
CA TYR A 330 -7.66 -16.12 -32.36
C TYR A 330 -8.97 -16.71 -31.88
N HIS A 331 -8.97 -18.02 -31.65
CA HIS A 331 -9.92 -18.73 -30.81
C HIS A 331 -9.55 -18.55 -29.34
N TYR A 332 -10.55 -18.44 -28.47
CA TYR A 332 -10.36 -18.35 -27.04
C TYR A 332 -11.51 -18.96 -26.24
N ARG A 333 -11.20 -19.37 -25.01
CA ARG A 333 -12.18 -19.68 -23.97
C ARG A 333 -11.70 -19.20 -22.60
N LEU A 334 -12.63 -18.87 -21.72
CA LEU A 334 -12.33 -18.45 -20.36
C LEU A 334 -12.39 -19.63 -19.41
N ILE A 335 -11.48 -19.63 -18.43
CA ILE A 335 -11.50 -20.52 -17.29
C ILE A 335 -11.72 -19.65 -16.05
N LEU A 336 -12.81 -19.92 -15.34
CA LEU A 336 -13.25 -19.18 -14.16
C LEU A 336 -13.20 -20.12 -12.96
N GLU A 337 -12.48 -19.74 -11.91
CA GLU A 337 -12.33 -20.54 -10.70
C GLU A 337 -12.63 -19.69 -9.46
N ASP A 338 -13.50 -20.18 -8.57
CA ASP A 338 -13.77 -19.52 -7.29
C ASP A 338 -12.75 -19.92 -6.20
N GLU A 339 -12.88 -19.38 -5.00
CA GLU A 339 -11.88 -19.59 -3.93
C GLU A 339 -11.91 -21.02 -3.34
N VAL A 340 -12.99 -21.78 -3.56
CA VAL A 340 -13.14 -23.17 -3.12
C VAL A 340 -12.81 -24.18 -4.21
N GLY A 341 -12.41 -23.71 -5.40
CA GLY A 341 -11.94 -24.52 -6.52
C GLY A 341 -13.03 -24.99 -7.47
N ASN A 342 -14.25 -24.44 -7.36
CA ASN A 342 -15.27 -24.71 -8.37
C ASN A 342 -14.89 -24.01 -9.66
N ARG A 343 -14.96 -24.75 -10.77
CA ARG A 343 -14.48 -24.30 -12.08
C ARG A 343 -15.59 -24.22 -13.10
N THR A 344 -15.54 -23.21 -13.95
CA THR A 344 -16.34 -23.09 -15.18
C THR A 344 -15.42 -22.82 -16.36
N VAL A 345 -15.70 -23.48 -17.48
CA VAL A 345 -15.01 -23.28 -18.76
C VAL A 345 -16.05 -22.85 -19.78
N THR A 346 -15.83 -21.71 -20.43
CA THR A 346 -16.79 -21.19 -21.40
C THR A 346 -16.69 -21.92 -22.74
N ASP A 347 -17.72 -21.75 -23.57
CA ASP A 347 -17.65 -22.13 -24.98
C ASP A 347 -16.53 -21.35 -25.72
N ASP A 348 -16.11 -21.91 -26.85
CA ASP A 348 -15.17 -21.29 -27.79
C ASP A 348 -15.77 -20.02 -28.40
N ALA A 349 -14.95 -18.98 -28.49
CA ALA A 349 -15.26 -17.72 -29.15
C ALA A 349 -14.01 -17.20 -29.88
N THR A 350 -14.16 -16.15 -30.69
CA THR A 350 -13.05 -15.60 -31.48
C THR A 350 -12.88 -14.09 -31.28
N PHE A 351 -11.65 -13.61 -31.41
CA PHE A 351 -11.32 -12.19 -31.55
C PHE A 351 -10.31 -11.99 -32.69
N ALA A 352 -10.32 -10.82 -33.32
CA ALA A 352 -9.37 -10.45 -34.37
C ALA A 352 -8.58 -9.21 -33.96
N LEU A 353 -7.26 -9.21 -34.18
CA LEU A 353 -6.41 -8.04 -33.95
C LEU A 353 -6.38 -7.15 -35.19
N ALA A 354 -7.46 -6.40 -35.36
CA ALA A 354 -7.63 -5.46 -36.46
C ALA A 354 -8.25 -4.15 -35.95
N GLY A 355 -8.10 -3.08 -36.72
CA GLY A 355 -8.64 -1.76 -36.40
C GLY A 355 -7.60 -0.77 -35.92
N ALA A 356 -7.96 0.51 -36.00
CA ALA A 356 -7.13 1.62 -35.55
C ALA A 356 -7.25 1.82 -34.03
N PRO A 357 -6.23 2.40 -33.38
CA PRO A 357 -6.37 2.88 -32.01
C PRO A 357 -7.50 3.92 -31.89
N ARG A 358 -8.09 4.00 -30.70
CA ARG A 358 -9.29 4.81 -30.44
C ARG A 358 -9.00 6.00 -29.53
N ALA A 359 -9.87 7.01 -29.61
CA ALA A 359 -9.99 8.05 -28.59
C ALA A 359 -11.22 7.76 -27.71
N CYS A 360 -10.97 7.51 -26.43
CA CYS A 360 -11.98 7.26 -25.41
C CYS A 360 -12.13 8.51 -24.54
N TYR A 361 -13.36 9.02 -24.39
CA TYR A 361 -13.63 10.24 -23.62
C TYR A 361 -14.15 9.91 -22.23
N VAL A 362 -13.65 10.65 -21.24
CA VAL A 362 -14.04 10.52 -19.83
C VAL A 362 -14.49 11.88 -19.31
N SER A 363 -15.54 11.92 -18.50
CA SER A 363 -16.06 13.12 -17.83
C SER A 363 -16.59 12.77 -16.45
N PRO A 364 -16.43 13.62 -15.42
CA PRO A 364 -17.03 13.35 -14.11
C PRO A 364 -18.57 13.29 -14.15
N LYS A 365 -19.19 13.80 -15.23
CA LYS A 365 -20.64 13.76 -15.50
C LYS A 365 -21.06 12.57 -16.38
N GLY A 366 -20.11 11.76 -16.83
CA GLY A 366 -20.36 10.59 -17.67
C GLY A 366 -20.93 9.41 -16.90
N GLU A 367 -21.00 8.26 -17.57
CA GLU A 367 -21.41 6.99 -16.98
C GLU A 367 -20.49 5.86 -17.48
N ASP A 368 -20.04 5.00 -16.57
CA ASP A 368 -19.22 3.85 -16.93
C ASP A 368 -20.09 2.75 -17.53
N GLY A 369 -19.72 2.28 -18.71
CA GLY A 369 -20.49 1.24 -19.40
C GLY A 369 -19.86 0.89 -20.74
N ASP A 370 -19.88 -0.39 -21.09
CA ASP A 370 -19.06 -0.89 -22.19
C ASP A 370 -19.44 -0.32 -23.58
N ALA A 371 -20.70 0.15 -23.74
CA ALA A 371 -21.24 0.76 -24.97
C ALA A 371 -21.04 2.30 -25.05
N ARG A 372 -20.28 2.89 -24.12
CA ARG A 372 -19.98 4.32 -24.04
C ARG A 372 -18.51 4.59 -24.41
N GLY A 373 -18.03 5.82 -24.18
CA GLY A 373 -16.64 6.22 -24.41
C GLY A 373 -16.44 7.15 -25.61
N LEU A 374 -17.51 7.52 -26.31
CA LEU A 374 -17.51 8.63 -27.27
C LEU A 374 -17.60 9.97 -26.55
N ARG A 375 -17.25 11.06 -27.23
CA ARG A 375 -17.27 12.41 -26.65
C ARG A 375 -18.66 12.83 -26.18
N GLU A 376 -19.70 12.44 -26.91
CA GLU A 376 -21.11 12.73 -26.62
C GLU A 376 -21.67 11.83 -25.50
N THR A 377 -21.07 10.66 -25.30
CA THR A 377 -21.45 9.69 -24.26
C THR A 377 -20.21 9.20 -23.52
N PRO A 378 -19.54 10.08 -22.75
CA PRO A 378 -18.26 9.77 -22.13
C PRO A 378 -18.42 8.77 -20.98
N TRP A 379 -17.35 8.04 -20.69
CA TRP A 379 -17.21 7.29 -19.46
C TRP A 379 -17.10 8.22 -18.25
N ARG A 380 -17.36 7.71 -17.04
CA ARG A 380 -17.32 8.52 -15.82
C ARG A 380 -15.93 8.55 -15.20
N THR A 381 -15.29 7.40 -15.12
CA THR A 381 -14.05 7.23 -14.34
C THR A 381 -12.83 6.98 -15.23
N ILE A 382 -11.68 7.54 -14.82
CA ILE A 382 -10.41 7.31 -15.51
C ILE A 382 -10.02 5.83 -15.38
N GLN A 383 -10.25 5.21 -14.21
CA GLN A 383 -9.97 3.80 -13.98
C GLN A 383 -10.67 2.88 -15.00
N PHE A 384 -11.97 3.10 -15.24
CA PHE A 384 -12.72 2.32 -16.24
C PHE A 384 -12.12 2.41 -17.63
N ALA A 385 -11.63 3.61 -18.01
CA ALA A 385 -11.01 3.86 -19.30
C ALA A 385 -9.64 3.17 -19.44
N VAL A 386 -8.77 3.31 -18.44
CA VAL A 386 -7.40 2.75 -18.52
C VAL A 386 -7.38 1.23 -18.39
N ASP A 387 -8.31 0.63 -17.64
CA ASP A 387 -8.49 -0.84 -17.59
C ASP A 387 -8.83 -1.44 -18.97
N ARG A 388 -9.36 -0.61 -19.88
CA ARG A 388 -9.77 -1.00 -21.24
C ARG A 388 -8.87 -0.43 -22.33
N ALA A 389 -7.91 0.43 -22.02
CA ALA A 389 -7.06 1.06 -23.01
C ALA A 389 -6.08 0.05 -23.62
N LEU A 390 -5.92 0.09 -24.93
CA LEU A 390 -4.95 -0.69 -25.69
C LEU A 390 -3.79 0.17 -26.19
N PRO A 391 -2.62 -0.42 -26.53
CA PRO A 391 -1.53 0.36 -27.11
C PRO A 391 -1.98 1.19 -28.32
N GLY A 392 -1.63 2.48 -28.30
CA GLY A 392 -2.04 3.50 -29.26
C GLY A 392 -3.31 4.26 -28.88
N ASP A 393 -4.11 3.78 -27.93
CA ASP A 393 -5.35 4.44 -27.52
C ASP A 393 -5.07 5.75 -26.78
N ARG A 394 -6.01 6.69 -26.91
CA ARG A 394 -6.03 7.96 -26.19
C ARG A 394 -7.20 7.98 -25.22
N VAL A 395 -6.93 8.17 -23.94
CA VAL A 395 -7.90 8.45 -22.88
C VAL A 395 -7.95 9.96 -22.70
N VAL A 396 -8.98 10.58 -23.27
CA VAL A 396 -9.18 12.04 -23.31
C VAL A 396 -10.11 12.46 -22.19
N LEU A 397 -9.60 13.23 -21.25
CA LEU A 397 -10.32 13.72 -20.08
C LEU A 397 -10.97 15.07 -20.39
N LEU A 398 -12.30 15.11 -20.33
CA LEU A 398 -13.07 16.35 -20.45
C LEU A 398 -12.88 17.22 -19.19
N PRO A 399 -13.11 18.54 -19.27
CA PRO A 399 -12.96 19.45 -18.14
C PRO A 399 -13.72 18.98 -16.89
N GLY A 400 -13.04 18.96 -15.74
CA GLY A 400 -13.66 18.58 -14.48
C GLY A 400 -12.69 18.04 -13.44
N LEU A 401 -13.26 17.72 -12.27
CA LEU A 401 -12.57 17.18 -11.11
C LEU A 401 -12.70 15.65 -11.06
N TYR A 402 -11.56 14.96 -10.98
CA TYR A 402 -11.45 13.51 -10.93
C TYR A 402 -10.80 13.10 -9.59
N PRO A 403 -11.59 12.70 -8.58
CA PRO A 403 -11.06 12.39 -7.27
C PRO A 403 -10.48 10.96 -7.18
N GLY A 404 -9.47 10.78 -6.33
CA GLY A 404 -8.92 9.48 -5.97
C GLY A 404 -7.65 9.09 -6.72
N GLU A 405 -7.22 7.84 -6.55
CA GLU A 405 -6.09 7.25 -7.26
C GLU A 405 -6.57 6.49 -8.50
N THR A 406 -5.91 6.70 -9.64
CA THR A 406 -6.04 5.87 -10.84
C THR A 406 -4.79 5.01 -11.02
N THR A 407 -4.95 3.71 -11.23
CA THR A 407 -3.84 2.77 -11.45
C THR A 407 -3.87 2.17 -12.85
N LEU A 408 -2.74 2.26 -13.56
CA LEU A 408 -2.47 1.54 -14.80
C LEU A 408 -1.60 0.33 -14.48
N THR A 409 -2.09 -0.86 -14.83
CA THR A 409 -1.39 -2.14 -14.66
C THR A 409 -0.80 -2.71 -15.94
N HIS A 410 -0.99 -1.99 -17.05
CA HIS A 410 -0.44 -2.28 -18.36
C HIS A 410 -0.27 -0.96 -19.13
N GLY A 411 0.56 -0.99 -20.15
CA GLY A 411 0.93 0.19 -20.92
C GLY A 411 0.85 -0.02 -22.42
N GLY A 412 1.45 0.91 -23.16
CA GLY A 412 1.58 0.79 -24.60
C GLY A 412 2.76 -0.08 -25.04
N ILE A 413 3.07 0.01 -26.32
CA ILE A 413 4.28 -0.55 -26.92
C ILE A 413 5.09 0.56 -27.60
N GLU A 414 6.30 0.25 -28.02
CA GLU A 414 7.10 1.18 -28.81
C GLU A 414 6.28 1.71 -30.01
N ARG A 415 6.27 3.04 -30.20
CA ARG A 415 5.52 3.76 -31.25
C ARG A 415 3.98 3.69 -31.16
N ALA A 416 3.41 3.01 -30.18
CA ALA A 416 1.98 3.02 -29.88
C ALA A 416 1.75 3.14 -28.37
N PRO A 417 2.08 4.29 -27.76
CA PRO A 417 1.87 4.50 -26.34
C PRO A 417 0.37 4.56 -26.00
N ILE A 418 0.01 4.23 -24.76
CA ILE A 418 -1.30 4.64 -24.22
C ILE A 418 -1.17 6.10 -23.77
N THR A 419 -2.05 6.97 -24.24
CA THR A 419 -2.02 8.40 -23.88
C THR A 419 -3.17 8.73 -22.93
N VAL A 420 -2.88 9.28 -21.76
CA VAL A 420 -3.85 9.88 -20.83
C VAL A 420 -3.68 11.39 -20.87
N GLU A 421 -4.68 12.11 -21.37
CA GLU A 421 -4.54 13.54 -21.62
C GLU A 421 -5.80 14.33 -21.32
N ALA A 422 -5.63 15.60 -20.94
CA ALA A 422 -6.75 16.54 -20.91
C ALA A 422 -7.15 16.95 -22.33
N GLU A 423 -8.46 17.07 -22.61
CA GLU A 423 -8.94 17.66 -23.87
C GLU A 423 -8.41 19.09 -24.04
N GLN A 424 -8.37 19.84 -22.94
CA GLN A 424 -7.79 21.17 -22.84
C GLN A 424 -6.82 21.19 -21.65
N GLN A 425 -5.58 21.62 -21.88
CA GLN A 425 -4.54 21.62 -20.86
C GLN A 425 -4.98 22.33 -19.57
N GLY A 426 -4.76 21.69 -18.42
CA GLY A 426 -5.09 22.19 -17.09
C GLY A 426 -6.57 22.11 -16.70
N THR A 427 -7.46 21.63 -17.58
CA THR A 427 -8.91 21.59 -17.28
C THR A 427 -9.37 20.26 -16.67
N ALA A 428 -8.61 19.18 -16.84
CA ALA A 428 -8.81 17.91 -16.15
C ALA A 428 -7.94 17.88 -14.88
N ILE A 429 -8.59 17.92 -13.73
CA ILE A 429 -7.95 18.01 -12.41
C ILE A 429 -8.03 16.66 -11.74
N LEU A 430 -6.90 15.97 -11.59
CA LEU A 430 -6.76 14.79 -10.74
C LEU A 430 -6.50 15.26 -9.31
N ASP A 431 -7.35 14.82 -8.38
CA ASP A 431 -7.39 15.33 -7.02
C ASP A 431 -7.33 14.19 -6.01
N GLY A 432 -6.20 14.09 -5.31
CA GLY A 432 -5.95 13.02 -4.35
C GLY A 432 -6.72 13.17 -3.02
N ARG A 433 -7.39 14.31 -2.80
CA ARG A 433 -8.16 14.65 -1.58
C ARG A 433 -7.40 14.50 -0.26
N HIS A 434 -6.07 14.50 -0.28
CA HIS A 434 -5.20 14.14 0.84
C HIS A 434 -5.41 12.73 1.39
N GLU A 435 -6.10 11.87 0.65
CA GLU A 435 -6.38 10.48 1.00
C GLU A 435 -5.54 9.54 0.13
N SER A 436 -5.35 9.91 -1.13
CA SER A 436 -4.68 9.08 -2.12
C SER A 436 -3.17 9.21 -2.02
N LYS A 437 -2.45 8.08 -1.98
CA LYS A 437 -0.98 8.07 -2.02
C LYS A 437 -0.48 8.71 -3.32
N ALA A 438 -1.09 8.34 -4.45
CA ALA A 438 -0.89 9.03 -5.71
C ALA A 438 -2.20 9.38 -6.42
N CYS A 439 -2.15 10.34 -7.34
CA CYS A 439 -3.28 10.61 -8.22
C CYS A 439 -3.27 9.65 -9.42
N LEU A 440 -2.08 9.43 -10.00
CA LEU A 440 -1.87 8.50 -11.10
C LEU A 440 -0.71 7.56 -10.79
N ARG A 441 -0.99 6.26 -10.73
CA ARG A 441 -0.02 5.19 -10.47
C ARG A 441 0.16 4.34 -11.72
N LEU A 442 1.38 4.28 -12.24
CA LEU A 442 1.78 3.43 -13.34
C LEU A 442 2.64 2.31 -12.77
N GLN A 443 2.18 1.07 -12.89
CA GLN A 443 2.88 -0.07 -12.35
C GLN A 443 2.88 -1.23 -13.35
N ASN A 444 4.06 -1.59 -13.85
CA ASN A 444 4.21 -2.47 -15.01
C ASN A 444 3.48 -1.93 -16.26
N ALA A 445 3.47 -0.61 -16.42
CA ALA A 445 2.77 0.11 -17.48
C ALA A 445 3.75 0.91 -18.36
N PRO A 446 4.54 0.23 -19.22
CA PRO A 446 5.53 0.90 -20.07
C PRO A 446 4.88 1.74 -21.18
N HIS A 447 5.62 2.67 -21.79
CA HIS A 447 5.13 3.44 -22.95
C HIS A 447 3.77 4.12 -22.71
N VAL A 448 3.64 4.83 -21.59
CA VAL A 448 2.46 5.66 -21.30
C VAL A 448 2.84 7.13 -21.45
N VAL A 449 1.95 7.94 -22.02
CA VAL A 449 2.07 9.39 -22.10
C VAL A 449 1.00 10.03 -21.21
N VAL A 450 1.41 10.82 -20.24
CA VAL A 450 0.54 11.63 -19.38
C VAL A 450 0.69 13.08 -19.80
N LYS A 451 -0.39 13.72 -20.25
CA LYS A 451 -0.31 15.03 -20.90
C LYS A 451 -1.35 16.04 -20.46
N GLY A 452 -0.90 17.25 -20.13
CA GLY A 452 -1.77 18.41 -19.97
C GLY A 452 -2.70 18.36 -18.75
N LEU A 453 -2.43 17.51 -17.76
CA LEU A 453 -3.27 17.35 -16.57
C LEU A 453 -2.91 18.40 -15.50
N GLU A 454 -3.89 18.78 -14.67
CA GLU A 454 -3.61 19.33 -13.34
C GLU A 454 -3.67 18.19 -12.31
N VAL A 455 -2.70 18.12 -11.41
CA VAL A 455 -2.58 17.07 -10.38
C VAL A 455 -2.34 17.71 -9.02
N ARG A 456 -3.15 17.38 -8.01
CA ARG A 456 -3.03 18.00 -6.69
C ARG A 456 -3.49 17.17 -5.50
N TRP A 457 -3.09 17.60 -4.30
CA TRP A 457 -3.59 17.14 -3.00
C TRP A 457 -3.44 15.64 -2.78
N TYR A 458 -2.22 15.12 -2.93
CA TYR A 458 -1.86 13.71 -2.74
C TYR A 458 -0.90 13.53 -1.56
N GLN A 459 -0.81 12.32 -1.01
CA GLN A 459 0.01 12.06 0.18
C GLN A 459 1.49 11.74 -0.12
N SER A 460 1.80 11.14 -1.28
CA SER A 460 3.16 10.65 -1.57
C SER A 460 3.68 11.06 -2.94
N SER A 461 2.92 10.91 -4.02
CA SER A 461 3.38 11.32 -5.35
C SER A 461 2.25 11.77 -6.25
N GLY A 462 2.41 12.84 -7.03
CA GLY A 462 1.38 13.23 -8.00
C GLY A 462 1.22 12.15 -9.06
N ILE A 463 2.34 11.82 -9.70
CA ILE A 463 2.46 10.73 -10.66
C ILE A 463 3.54 9.76 -10.15
N TYR A 464 3.12 8.54 -9.83
CA TYR A 464 3.98 7.47 -9.35
C TYR A 464 4.22 6.45 -10.46
N ILE A 465 5.48 6.15 -10.78
CA ILE A 465 5.87 5.31 -11.91
C ILE A 465 6.83 4.24 -11.38
N ALA A 466 6.43 2.97 -11.43
CA ALA A 466 7.25 1.85 -11.01
C ALA A 466 7.28 0.75 -12.07
N ASP A 467 8.48 0.23 -12.36
CA ASP A 467 8.68 -0.87 -13.32
C ASP A 467 8.02 -0.59 -14.69
N SER A 468 8.03 0.69 -15.09
CA SER A 468 7.26 1.21 -16.22
C SER A 468 8.18 2.04 -17.12
N PRO A 469 9.05 1.40 -17.93
CA PRO A 469 9.99 2.10 -18.79
C PRO A 469 9.31 2.95 -19.88
N ASN A 470 10.00 3.97 -20.34
CA ASN A 470 9.60 4.82 -21.47
C ASN A 470 8.28 5.59 -21.25
N VAL A 471 7.99 5.99 -20.01
CA VAL A 471 6.84 6.85 -19.68
C VAL A 471 7.17 8.31 -19.98
N SER A 472 6.20 9.07 -20.47
CA SER A 472 6.32 10.52 -20.66
C SER A 472 5.31 11.27 -19.79
N VAL A 473 5.75 12.32 -19.10
CA VAL A 473 4.92 13.27 -18.36
C VAL A 473 5.15 14.64 -18.97
N GLN A 474 4.14 15.20 -19.62
CA GLN A 474 4.28 16.36 -20.49
C GLN A 474 3.24 17.44 -20.19
N SER A 475 3.66 18.71 -20.17
CA SER A 475 2.74 19.85 -20.09
C SER A 475 1.77 19.82 -18.89
N CYS A 476 2.13 19.11 -17.82
CA CYS A 476 1.29 18.97 -16.63
C CYS A 476 1.57 20.07 -15.60
N LYS A 477 0.55 20.41 -14.82
CA LYS A 477 0.65 21.28 -13.64
C LYS A 477 0.47 20.42 -12.39
N ILE A 478 1.50 20.28 -11.57
CA ILE A 478 1.50 19.38 -10.41
C ILE A 478 1.81 20.18 -9.14
N TRP A 479 0.96 20.13 -8.11
CA TRP A 479 1.12 20.93 -6.89
C TRP A 479 0.49 20.33 -5.63
N ASN A 480 0.97 20.67 -4.43
CA ASN A 480 0.46 20.09 -3.17
C ASN A 480 0.22 21.07 -1.99
N ASP A 481 0.48 22.37 -2.19
CA ASP A 481 0.10 23.52 -1.34
C ASP A 481 0.47 23.57 0.15
N PHE A 482 1.50 22.85 0.61
CA PHE A 482 2.08 23.01 1.97
C PHE A 482 1.07 23.11 3.15
N TRP A 483 -0.09 22.44 3.08
CA TRP A 483 -1.21 22.78 3.94
C TRP A 483 -0.95 22.42 5.42
N MET A 484 -0.87 23.47 6.28
CA MET A 484 -0.87 23.45 7.76
C MET A 484 0.13 22.49 8.44
N GLY A 485 1.15 22.05 7.71
CA GLY A 485 2.12 21.08 8.20
C GLY A 485 3.39 21.08 7.36
N TRP A 486 4.17 20.01 7.51
CA TRP A 486 5.37 19.82 6.71
C TRP A 486 4.99 19.50 5.25
N PRO A 487 5.68 20.10 4.26
CA PRO A 487 5.55 19.71 2.86
C PRO A 487 5.76 18.20 2.67
N ILE A 488 4.90 17.56 1.88
CA ILE A 488 4.96 16.12 1.61
C ILE A 488 5.00 15.80 0.12
N GLY A 489 5.67 14.70 -0.21
CA GLY A 489 5.54 13.98 -1.47
C GLY A 489 6.29 14.57 -2.67
N SER A 490 6.36 13.76 -3.73
CA SER A 490 7.01 14.09 -5.00
C SER A 490 6.00 14.51 -6.07
N GLY A 491 6.37 15.39 -6.99
CA GLY A 491 5.54 15.70 -8.17
C GLY A 491 5.46 14.51 -9.10
N VAL A 492 6.64 14.06 -9.53
CA VAL A 492 6.83 12.81 -10.30
C VAL A 492 7.84 11.95 -9.57
N PHE A 493 7.49 10.71 -9.28
CA PHE A 493 8.41 9.71 -8.74
C PHE A 493 8.51 8.54 -9.71
N ALA A 494 9.71 8.26 -10.21
CA ALA A 494 9.98 7.15 -11.11
C ALA A 494 11.02 6.20 -10.50
N HIS A 495 10.67 4.92 -10.41
CA HIS A 495 11.49 3.86 -9.82
C HIS A 495 11.61 2.68 -10.78
N ARG A 496 12.84 2.23 -11.07
CA ARG A 496 13.13 1.16 -12.06
C ARG A 496 12.41 1.37 -13.40
N SER A 497 12.31 2.62 -13.81
CA SER A 497 11.51 3.04 -14.95
C SER A 497 12.40 3.86 -15.91
N PRO A 498 13.38 3.21 -16.55
CA PRO A 498 14.33 3.90 -17.41
C PRO A 498 13.63 4.55 -18.62
N GLY A 499 14.22 5.61 -19.13
CA GLY A 499 13.66 6.31 -20.29
C GLY A 499 12.48 7.23 -19.97
N LEU A 500 12.32 7.68 -18.71
CA LEU A 500 11.30 8.68 -18.38
C LEU A 500 11.54 9.96 -19.19
N VAL A 501 10.49 10.54 -19.76
CA VAL A 501 10.53 11.89 -20.33
C VAL A 501 9.64 12.82 -19.50
N ALA A 502 10.23 13.72 -18.72
CA ALA A 502 9.52 14.80 -18.04
C ALA A 502 9.79 16.11 -18.78
N ASP A 503 8.78 16.64 -19.47
CA ASP A 503 8.96 17.77 -20.38
C ASP A 503 7.85 18.83 -20.28
N HIS A 504 8.22 20.12 -20.28
CA HIS A 504 7.27 21.26 -20.21
C HIS A 504 6.31 21.24 -19.00
N ASN A 505 6.68 20.64 -17.87
CA ASN A 505 5.82 20.61 -16.68
C ASN A 505 6.04 21.83 -15.77
N VAL A 506 5.00 22.19 -15.01
CA VAL A 506 5.07 23.16 -13.91
C VAL A 506 4.79 22.44 -12.60
N ILE A 507 5.78 22.38 -11.71
CA ILE A 507 5.73 21.56 -10.48
C ILE A 507 6.07 22.42 -9.25
N PHE A 508 5.18 22.52 -8.26
CA PHE A 508 5.42 23.43 -7.12
C PHE A 508 4.72 23.07 -5.79
N GLN A 509 5.21 23.63 -4.68
CA GLN A 509 4.63 23.52 -3.33
C GLN A 509 4.49 22.06 -2.83
N MET A 510 5.60 21.32 -2.83
CA MET A 510 5.66 19.95 -2.30
C MET A 510 7.04 19.65 -1.69
N GLU A 511 7.26 18.40 -1.25
CA GLU A 511 8.56 18.01 -0.68
C GLU A 511 9.67 17.93 -1.74
N GLN A 512 9.41 17.24 -2.87
CA GLN A 512 10.34 17.06 -3.99
C GLN A 512 9.65 17.28 -5.35
N GLY A 513 10.34 17.84 -6.33
CA GLY A 513 9.79 17.99 -7.69
C GLY A 513 9.73 16.67 -8.45
N ILE A 514 10.86 16.27 -9.04
CA ILE A 514 11.01 15.01 -9.78
C ILE A 514 12.05 14.13 -9.08
N THR A 515 11.70 12.89 -8.77
CA THR A 515 12.65 11.93 -8.19
C THR A 515 12.76 10.72 -9.10
N LEU A 516 13.98 10.45 -9.54
CA LEU A 516 14.36 9.30 -10.35
C LEU A 516 15.21 8.38 -9.47
N LEU A 517 14.75 7.15 -9.29
CA LEU A 517 15.45 6.10 -8.56
C LEU A 517 15.66 4.92 -9.50
N GLN A 518 16.91 4.52 -9.74
CA GLN A 518 17.25 3.41 -10.64
C GLN A 518 16.56 3.53 -12.01
N SER A 519 16.41 4.76 -12.52
CA SER A 519 15.66 5.09 -13.72
C SER A 519 16.56 5.85 -14.71
N PRO A 520 17.63 5.21 -15.23
CA PRO A 520 18.58 5.83 -16.16
C PRO A 520 17.95 6.13 -17.51
N ARG A 521 18.71 6.81 -18.38
CA ARG A 521 18.30 7.24 -19.73
C ARG A 521 17.08 8.17 -19.73
N SER A 522 16.84 8.85 -18.61
CA SER A 522 15.71 9.75 -18.41
C SER A 522 16.02 11.14 -18.95
N ARG A 523 15.00 11.84 -19.46
CA ARG A 523 15.07 13.19 -20.01
C ARG A 523 14.19 14.10 -19.17
N VAL A 524 14.80 15.05 -18.46
CA VAL A 524 14.12 16.09 -17.71
C VAL A 524 14.41 17.41 -18.41
N THR A 525 13.47 17.92 -19.21
CA THR A 525 13.73 19.10 -20.06
C THR A 525 12.60 20.14 -20.02
N HIS A 526 12.91 21.42 -20.14
CA HIS A 526 11.90 22.50 -20.24
C HIS A 526 10.90 22.57 -19.08
N ASN A 527 11.22 22.03 -17.90
CA ASN A 527 10.33 22.08 -16.75
C ASN A 527 10.58 23.35 -15.93
N THR A 528 9.52 23.90 -15.35
CA THR A 528 9.59 24.92 -14.31
C THR A 528 9.23 24.28 -12.97
N ILE A 529 10.20 24.14 -12.08
CA ILE A 529 10.01 23.50 -10.77
C ILE A 529 10.39 24.49 -9.68
N LEU A 530 9.45 24.81 -8.80
CA LEU A 530 9.63 25.90 -7.86
C LEU A 530 8.96 25.69 -6.51
N MET A 531 9.45 26.39 -5.49
CA MET A 531 8.83 26.41 -4.15
C MET A 531 8.64 24.98 -3.61
N ASN A 532 9.64 24.12 -3.70
CA ASN A 532 9.61 22.81 -3.04
C ASN A 532 10.47 22.84 -1.77
N MET A 533 10.19 21.97 -0.80
CA MET A 533 10.91 21.99 0.48
C MET A 533 12.35 21.50 0.37
N TYR A 534 12.63 20.49 -0.46
CA TYR A 534 13.98 19.99 -0.67
C TYR A 534 14.48 20.31 -2.08
N GLY A 535 14.23 19.44 -3.07
CA GLY A 535 14.84 19.52 -4.38
C GLY A 535 13.86 19.64 -5.54
N ALA A 536 14.31 20.26 -6.62
CA ALA A 536 13.60 20.28 -7.89
C ALA A 536 13.72 18.94 -8.62
N VAL A 537 14.92 18.35 -8.67
CA VAL A 537 15.15 17.04 -9.28
C VAL A 537 16.21 16.22 -8.54
N LYS A 538 15.99 14.90 -8.48
CA LYS A 538 16.95 13.92 -7.96
C LYS A 538 17.17 12.80 -8.98
N PHE A 539 18.43 12.60 -9.38
CA PHE A 539 18.90 11.47 -10.17
C PHE A 539 19.63 10.50 -9.23
N ILE A 540 18.90 9.55 -8.65
CA ILE A 540 19.44 8.56 -7.72
C ILE A 540 19.69 7.27 -8.51
N TYR A 541 20.96 6.93 -8.74
CA TYR A 541 21.39 5.78 -9.57
C TYR A 541 20.71 5.81 -10.95
N SER A 542 20.60 7.01 -11.49
CA SER A 542 19.79 7.30 -12.69
C SER A 542 20.54 8.23 -13.65
N ALA A 543 21.84 8.46 -13.45
CA ALA A 543 22.59 9.41 -14.26
C ALA A 543 22.96 8.83 -15.63
N GLU A 544 23.22 7.52 -15.72
CA GLU A 544 23.62 6.87 -16.97
C GLU A 544 22.66 7.21 -18.13
N GLY A 545 23.20 7.83 -19.18
CA GLY A 545 22.48 8.23 -20.40
C GLY A 545 21.37 9.27 -20.19
N SER A 546 21.23 9.82 -18.98
CA SER A 546 20.17 10.79 -18.66
C SER A 546 20.53 12.21 -19.09
N VAL A 547 19.51 13.03 -19.31
CA VAL A 547 19.61 14.39 -19.80
C VAL A 547 18.77 15.31 -18.92
N SER A 548 19.36 16.39 -18.40
CA SER A 548 18.67 17.46 -17.67
C SER A 548 19.05 18.83 -18.23
N LEU A 549 18.27 19.33 -19.20
CA LEU A 549 18.59 20.55 -19.94
C LEU A 549 17.41 21.50 -20.01
N ASN A 550 17.71 22.80 -20.09
CA ASN A 550 16.76 23.87 -20.34
C ASN A 550 15.62 23.93 -19.31
N ASN A 551 15.88 23.52 -18.07
CA ASN A 551 14.90 23.65 -17.00
C ASN A 551 15.05 24.97 -16.26
N SER A 552 14.03 25.31 -15.46
CA SER A 552 14.05 26.40 -14.51
C SER A 552 13.70 25.89 -13.12
N PHE A 553 14.74 25.66 -12.30
CA PHE A 553 14.59 25.18 -10.93
C PHE A 553 14.82 26.33 -9.95
N CYS A 554 13.76 26.88 -9.37
CA CYS A 554 13.86 28.13 -8.60
C CYS A 554 13.23 28.03 -7.21
N TYR A 555 13.77 28.73 -6.22
CA TYR A 555 13.11 28.95 -4.92
C TYR A 555 12.70 27.70 -4.12
N SER A 556 13.28 26.52 -4.39
CA SER A 556 13.15 25.34 -3.51
C SER A 556 14.18 25.34 -2.34
N GLY A 557 14.15 24.36 -1.43
CA GLY A 557 15.02 24.34 -0.24
C GLY A 557 16.44 23.80 -0.43
N ASN A 558 16.82 22.80 0.38
CA ASN A 558 18.22 22.50 0.71
C ASN A 558 19.06 21.91 -0.45
N ASP A 559 18.53 20.96 -1.21
CA ASP A 559 19.27 20.23 -2.26
C ASP A 559 18.50 20.34 -3.59
N GLN A 560 18.63 21.47 -4.30
CA GLN A 560 17.86 21.80 -5.51
C GLN A 560 17.97 20.74 -6.61
N TYR A 561 19.18 20.22 -6.77
CA TYR A 561 19.54 19.33 -7.85
C TYR A 561 20.49 18.30 -7.29
N LEU A 562 20.05 17.04 -7.20
CA LEU A 562 20.83 15.95 -6.64
C LEU A 562 21.14 14.94 -7.72
N VAL A 563 22.41 14.57 -7.86
CA VAL A 563 22.83 13.41 -8.65
C VAL A 563 23.64 12.50 -7.75
N LEU A 564 23.15 11.28 -7.52
CA LEU A 564 23.83 10.27 -6.72
C LEU A 564 24.16 9.08 -7.63
N CYS A 565 25.45 8.78 -7.77
CA CYS A 565 25.96 7.67 -8.59
C CYS A 565 26.89 6.76 -7.76
N GLN A 566 27.08 5.53 -8.20
CA GLN A 566 28.11 4.62 -7.64
C GLN A 566 29.24 4.34 -8.64
N ASP A 567 28.95 4.31 -9.95
CA ASP A 567 29.97 4.20 -10.98
C ASP A 567 30.20 5.58 -11.60
N GLU A 568 31.44 6.06 -11.55
CA GLU A 568 31.85 7.30 -12.22
C GLU A 568 31.53 7.28 -13.72
N LYS A 569 31.46 6.09 -14.35
CA LYS A 569 31.06 5.93 -15.74
C LYS A 569 29.64 6.41 -16.03
N GLU A 570 28.75 6.43 -15.03
CA GLU A 570 27.39 6.98 -15.20
C GLU A 570 27.45 8.46 -15.62
N PHE A 571 28.38 9.23 -15.04
CA PHE A 571 28.56 10.65 -15.37
C PHE A 571 29.05 10.87 -16.79
N LYS A 572 29.81 9.94 -17.38
CA LYS A 572 30.33 10.07 -18.75
C LYS A 572 29.25 10.24 -19.82
N THR A 573 28.04 9.78 -19.52
CA THR A 573 26.90 9.82 -20.44
C THR A 573 25.76 10.70 -19.93
N PHE A 574 25.88 11.23 -18.71
CA PHE A 574 24.94 12.18 -18.14
C PHE A 574 25.16 13.56 -18.74
N ARG A 575 24.09 14.25 -19.09
CA ARG A 575 24.17 15.61 -19.65
C ARG A 575 23.32 16.56 -18.85
N SER A 576 23.92 17.61 -18.29
CA SER A 576 23.21 18.66 -17.57
C SER A 576 23.71 20.04 -17.96
N ASP A 577 22.82 21.03 -18.00
CA ASP A 577 23.17 22.44 -18.04
C ASP A 577 22.98 23.07 -16.66
N TYR A 578 22.99 24.40 -16.59
CA TYR A 578 22.79 25.11 -15.33
C TYR A 578 21.35 25.05 -14.82
N ASN A 579 20.36 24.61 -15.62
CA ASN A 579 18.94 24.43 -15.24
C ASN A 579 18.31 25.62 -14.47
N ASN A 580 18.85 26.83 -14.67
CA ASN A 580 18.48 28.07 -14.00
C ASN A 580 18.19 27.89 -12.48
N LEU A 581 19.19 27.42 -11.72
CA LEU A 581 19.11 27.21 -10.27
C LEU A 581 18.89 28.54 -9.50
N GLY A 582 17.63 28.96 -9.35
CA GLY A 582 17.23 30.21 -8.68
C GLY A 582 17.29 30.11 -7.14
N THR A 583 18.48 29.94 -6.56
CA THR A 583 18.70 29.82 -5.11
C THR A 583 19.81 30.76 -4.61
N LYS A 584 19.82 31.08 -3.29
CA LYS A 584 21.01 31.64 -2.63
C LYS A 584 22.17 30.66 -2.76
N LEU A 585 23.26 31.14 -3.32
CA LEU A 585 24.51 30.42 -3.55
C LEU A 585 25.42 30.59 -2.31
N ARG A 586 26.10 29.54 -1.85
CA ARG A 586 27.01 29.57 -0.68
C ARG A 586 28.43 30.00 -1.10
N SER A 587 29.27 30.48 -0.19
CA SER A 587 30.68 30.71 -0.52
C SER A 587 31.40 29.39 -0.89
N PRO A 588 32.36 29.39 -1.83
CA PRO A 588 33.16 28.21 -2.15
C PRO A 588 33.99 27.75 -0.94
N ASP A 589 34.18 26.44 -0.76
CA ASP A 589 35.08 25.90 0.27
C ASP A 589 36.51 25.71 -0.28
N PRO A 590 37.56 25.82 0.56
CA PRO A 590 38.92 25.47 0.15
C PRO A 590 38.99 23.99 -0.27
N GLY A 591 39.28 23.73 -1.55
CA GLY A 591 39.31 22.38 -2.13
C GLY A 591 38.27 22.13 -3.21
N ASP A 592 37.36 23.06 -3.47
CA ASP A 592 36.45 22.99 -4.61
C ASP A 592 37.26 23.11 -5.93
N GLU A 593 37.32 22.03 -6.72
CA GLU A 593 38.13 21.96 -7.97
C GLU A 593 37.51 22.67 -9.19
N ILE A 594 36.39 23.40 -9.03
CA ILE A 594 35.66 24.03 -10.15
C ILE A 594 35.50 25.54 -9.93
N VAL A 595 36.04 26.32 -10.87
CA VAL A 595 35.81 27.76 -11.04
C VAL A 595 34.89 27.95 -12.26
N PRO A 596 33.64 28.41 -12.10
CA PRO A 596 32.73 28.64 -13.22
C PRO A 596 33.26 29.69 -14.22
N ASP A 597 33.00 29.52 -15.52
CA ASP A 597 33.43 30.50 -16.55
C ASP A 597 32.71 31.85 -16.48
N SER A 598 31.52 31.88 -15.87
CA SER A 598 30.79 33.13 -15.63
C SER A 598 31.40 33.89 -14.45
N PRO A 599 31.82 35.17 -14.62
CA PRO A 599 32.32 36.01 -13.52
C PRO A 599 31.33 36.13 -12.35
N PHE A 600 30.03 35.98 -12.63
CA PHE A 600 29.00 35.95 -11.60
C PHE A 600 29.11 34.71 -10.72
N PHE A 601 29.40 33.53 -11.26
CA PHE A 601 29.45 32.28 -10.49
C PHE A 601 30.82 31.99 -9.84
N GLN A 602 31.88 32.73 -10.22
CA GLN A 602 33.22 32.64 -9.56
C GLN A 602 33.23 33.13 -8.11
N HIS A 603 32.22 33.91 -7.71
CA HIS A 603 32.07 34.46 -6.37
C HIS A 603 30.84 33.94 -5.63
N HIS A 604 30.11 32.97 -6.20
CA HIS A 604 28.82 32.49 -5.70
C HIS A 604 28.65 30.97 -5.99
N GLY A 605 28.73 30.09 -4.97
CA GLY A 605 28.73 28.61 -5.09
C GLY A 605 27.36 27.90 -5.06
N SER A 606 27.24 26.72 -5.68
CA SER A 606 25.96 26.04 -5.99
C SER A 606 25.30 25.26 -4.83
N LYS A 607 23.95 25.17 -4.84
CA LYS A 607 23.17 24.16 -4.07
C LYS A 607 22.81 22.91 -4.90
N ALA A 608 23.45 22.74 -6.05
CA ALA A 608 23.48 21.45 -6.73
C ALA A 608 24.48 20.54 -5.99
N VAL A 609 24.04 19.35 -5.63
CA VAL A 609 24.85 18.33 -4.97
C VAL A 609 25.07 17.20 -5.96
N ILE A 610 26.33 16.94 -6.31
CA ILE A 610 26.72 15.70 -6.97
C ILE A 610 27.38 14.81 -5.92
N SER A 611 27.05 13.53 -5.87
CA SER A 611 27.70 12.61 -4.95
C SER A 611 28.08 11.33 -5.68
N LEU A 612 29.31 10.89 -5.47
CA LEU A 612 29.86 9.64 -5.96
C LEU A 612 30.26 8.81 -4.72
N ASN A 613 29.80 7.56 -4.60
CA ASN A 613 30.17 6.66 -3.49
C ASN A 613 29.91 7.23 -2.08
N ASN A 614 28.83 8.00 -1.89
CA ASN A 614 28.51 8.73 -0.64
C ASN A 614 29.54 9.81 -0.24
N GLU A 615 30.54 10.07 -1.06
CA GLU A 615 31.37 11.27 -0.98
C GLU A 615 30.62 12.41 -1.67
N ARG A 616 30.48 13.54 -0.98
CA ARG A 616 29.68 14.69 -1.42
C ARG A 616 30.58 15.65 -2.20
N TYR A 617 30.36 15.75 -3.50
CA TYR A 617 31.06 16.67 -4.39
C TYR A 617 30.16 17.88 -4.68
N ASN A 618 30.56 19.06 -4.21
CA ASN A 618 29.72 20.27 -4.28
C ASN A 618 29.82 21.00 -5.63
N SER A 619 30.07 20.29 -6.73
CA SER A 619 30.33 20.91 -8.02
C SER A 619 29.77 20.09 -9.19
N LEU A 620 29.08 20.79 -10.10
CA LEU A 620 28.47 20.22 -11.30
C LEU A 620 29.57 19.91 -12.32
N LYS A 621 30.09 18.68 -12.32
CA LYS A 621 30.79 18.13 -13.49
C LYS A 621 30.14 16.82 -13.91
N ALA A 622 29.32 16.91 -14.95
CA ALA A 622 29.11 15.85 -15.92
C ALA A 622 29.36 16.48 -17.30
#